data_AF-A0A7L1I8E1-F1
#
_entry.id   AF-A0A7L1I8E1-F1
#
_cell.length_a   1.000
_cell.length_b   1.000
_cell.length_c   1.000
_cell.angle_alpha   90.00
_cell.angle_beta   90.00
_cell.angle_gamma   90.00
#
_symmetry.space_group_name_H-M   'P 1'
#
loop_
_entity.id
_entity.type
_entity.pdbx_description
1 polymer ?
#
loop_
_entity_poly.entity_id
_entity_poly.type
_entity_poly.pdbx_seq_one_letter_code
_entity_poly.pdbx_strand_id
1 'polypeptide(L)' 'PWSHHGLFFLAAAVTGQVALEQRIRELTVREGDGVTFQCSMSGDSMSNYYMYWYRQGPGSSLEWIYR' A
#
# COMPACT_ATOMS: atom_id res chain seq x y z
N PRO A 1 -17.93 51.49 -9.75
CA PRO A 1 -19.09 50.76 -10.31
C PRO A 1 -18.75 50.21 -11.72
N TRP A 2 -18.56 48.91 -12.00
CA TRP A 2 -18.82 47.62 -11.31
C TRP A 2 -17.79 46.59 -11.86
N SER A 3 -17.51 45.40 -11.32
CA SER A 3 -17.75 44.70 -10.04
C SER A 3 -16.65 43.62 -9.85
N HIS A 4 -16.44 43.08 -8.65
CA HIS A 4 -15.52 41.95 -8.44
C HIS A 4 -16.22 40.61 -8.72
N HIS A 5 -15.94 39.96 -9.85
CA HIS A 5 -16.46 38.61 -10.15
C HIS A 5 -15.33 37.59 -10.38
N GLY A 6 -14.76 37.16 -9.25
CA GLY A 6 -14.25 35.80 -9.01
C GLY A 6 -13.37 35.15 -10.07
N LEU A 7 -12.06 35.36 -9.98
CA LEU A 7 -11.07 34.41 -10.49
C LEU A 7 -11.19 33.08 -9.71
N PHE A 8 -12.00 32.16 -10.20
CA PHE A 8 -12.09 30.80 -9.69
C PHE A 8 -10.84 30.00 -10.12
N PHE A 9 -9.80 30.05 -9.30
CA PHE A 9 -8.64 29.17 -9.45
C PHE A 9 -9.04 27.74 -9.04
N LEU A 10 -9.30 26.88 -10.03
CA LEU A 10 -9.44 25.44 -9.83
C LEU A 10 -8.06 24.83 -9.55
N ALA A 11 -7.70 24.76 -8.27
CA ALA A 11 -6.53 24.01 -7.82
C ALA A 11 -6.82 22.50 -7.91
N ALA A 12 -6.49 21.89 -9.06
CA ALA A 12 -6.53 20.45 -9.22
C ALA A 12 -5.36 19.82 -8.45
N ALA A 13 -5.65 19.23 -7.29
CA ALA A 13 -4.67 18.45 -6.54
C ALA A 13 -4.48 17.06 -7.18
N VAL A 14 -3.25 16.72 -7.54
CA VAL A 14 -2.89 15.36 -7.96
C VAL A 14 -2.60 14.53 -6.72
N THR A 15 -3.47 13.58 -6.38
CA THR A 15 -3.25 12.64 -5.28
C THR A 15 -2.58 11.37 -5.80
N GLY A 16 -1.25 11.27 -5.63
CA GLY A 16 -0.50 10.04 -5.90
C GLY A 16 -0.76 8.98 -4.83
N GLN A 17 -1.87 8.25 -4.94
CA GLN A 17 -2.23 7.20 -4.00
C GLN A 17 -1.75 5.83 -4.49
N VAL A 18 -0.65 5.35 -3.90
CA VAL A 18 -0.19 3.97 -4.04
C VAL A 18 -0.85 3.11 -2.96
N ALA A 19 -1.41 1.96 -3.34
CA ALA A 19 -1.97 1.00 -2.39
C ALA A 19 -1.31 -0.38 -2.58
N LEU A 20 -1.01 -1.03 -1.46
CA LEU A 20 -0.56 -2.42 -1.42
C LEU A 20 -1.72 -3.31 -0.95
N GLU A 21 -2.07 -4.31 -1.74
CA GLU A 21 -3.16 -5.25 -1.45
C GLU A 21 -2.59 -6.66 -1.26
N GLN A 22 -2.77 -7.21 -0.06
CA GLN A 22 -2.50 -8.63 0.21
C GLN A 22 -3.75 -9.45 -0.08
N ARG A 23 -3.63 -10.45 -0.95
CA ARG A 23 -4.78 -11.25 -1.42
C ARG A 23 -5.33 -12.20 -0.37
N ILE A 24 -4.45 -12.78 0.45
CA ILE A 24 -4.78 -13.74 1.50
C ILE A 24 -4.73 -13.00 2.84
N ARG A 25 -5.86 -12.96 3.55
CA ARG A 25 -5.97 -12.28 4.86
C ARG A 25 -5.74 -13.22 6.04
N GLU A 26 -6.12 -14.49 5.88
CA GLU A 26 -5.99 -15.54 6.88
C GLU A 26 -5.75 -16.86 6.14
N LEU A 27 -4.86 -17.70 6.66
CA LEU A 27 -4.54 -19.00 6.09
C LEU A 27 -4.06 -19.94 7.21
N THR A 28 -4.79 -21.04 7.40
CA THR A 28 -4.38 -22.13 8.28
C THR A 28 -3.63 -23.17 7.47
N VAL A 29 -2.37 -23.43 7.82
CA VAL A 29 -1.49 -24.43 7.20
C VAL A 29 -1.02 -25.45 8.25
N ARG A 30 -0.42 -26.56 7.83
CA ARG A 30 0.25 -27.49 8.75
C ARG A 30 1.72 -27.11 8.90
N GLU A 31 2.31 -27.51 10.01
CA GLU A 31 3.76 -27.36 10.22
C GLU A 31 4.52 -28.16 9.15
N GLY A 32 5.49 -27.51 8.51
CA GLY A 32 6.26 -28.07 7.39
C GLY A 32 5.68 -27.79 5.99
N ASP A 33 4.42 -27.34 5.87
CA ASP A 33 3.87 -26.92 4.58
C ASP A 33 4.49 -25.59 4.12
N GLY A 34 4.77 -25.47 2.82
CA GLY A 34 5.19 -24.22 2.20
C GLY A 34 4.01 -23.26 2.00
N VAL A 35 4.18 -21.97 2.31
CA VAL A 35 3.16 -20.93 2.11
C VAL A 35 3.65 -19.87 1.13
N THR A 36 2.73 -19.29 0.36
CA THR A 36 3.03 -18.19 -0.56
C THR A 36 2.13 -17.00 -0.26
N PHE A 37 2.71 -15.90 0.23
CA PHE A 37 2.00 -14.64 0.34
C PHE A 37 1.98 -13.91 -1.00
N GLN A 38 0.82 -13.39 -1.39
CA GLN A 38 0.63 -12.60 -2.62
C GLN A 38 0.32 -11.15 -2.26
N CYS A 39 1.10 -10.22 -2.79
CA CYS A 39 0.88 -8.79 -2.70
C CYS A 39 0.87 -8.17 -4.10
N SER A 40 -0.04 -7.25 -4.35
CA SER A 40 -0.14 -6.45 -5.58
C SER A 40 -0.17 -4.97 -5.25
N MET A 41 0.31 -4.13 -6.18
CA MET A 41 0.28 -2.67 -6.05
C MET A 41 -0.70 -2.07 -7.06
N SER A 42 -1.43 -1.04 -6.64
CA SER A 42 -2.16 -0.14 -7.53
C SER A 42 -1.66 1.30 -7.34
N GLY A 43 -1.79 2.12 -8.39
CA GLY A 43 -1.33 3.52 -8.42
C GLY A 43 0.09 3.73 -8.97
N ASP A 44 0.97 2.72 -8.89
CA ASP A 44 2.33 2.72 -9.48
C ASP A 44 2.80 1.26 -9.73
N SER A 45 4.03 1.06 -10.19
CA SER A 45 4.68 -0.24 -10.36
C SER A 45 5.56 -0.61 -9.17
N MET A 46 5.43 -1.84 -8.67
CA MET A 46 6.30 -2.40 -7.62
C MET A 46 7.80 -2.35 -7.99
N SER A 47 8.14 -2.39 -9.29
CA SER A 47 9.54 -2.32 -9.76
C SER A 47 10.26 -1.02 -9.40
N ASN A 48 9.50 0.04 -9.09
CA ASN A 48 10.03 1.37 -8.83
C ASN A 48 10.45 1.55 -7.36
N TYR A 49 10.20 0.54 -6.52
CA TYR A 49 10.36 0.61 -5.06
C TYR A 49 11.11 -0.58 -4.50
N TYR A 50 11.79 -0.38 -3.37
CA TYR A 50 12.21 -1.50 -2.53
C TYR A 50 11.00 -2.09 -1.82
N MET A 51 10.69 -3.35 -2.12
CA MET A 51 9.66 -4.12 -1.44
C MET A 51 10.27 -4.91 -0.28
N TYR A 52 9.49 -5.10 0.78
CA TYR A 52 9.93 -5.80 1.98
C TYR A 52 8.78 -6.61 2.58
N TRP A 53 9.11 -7.76 3.17
CA TRP A 53 8.18 -8.59 3.93
C TRP A 53 8.48 -8.48 5.42
N TYR A 54 7.41 -8.32 6.21
CA TYR A 54 7.47 -8.23 7.66
C TYR A 54 6.51 -9.25 8.30
N ARG A 55 6.87 -9.77 9.47
CA ARG A 55 5.97 -10.53 10.35
C ARG A 55 5.66 -9.73 11.61
N GLN A 56 4.50 -10.00 12.20
CA GLN A 56 4.11 -9.48 13.50
C GLN A 56 3.35 -10.57 14.25
N GLY A 57 3.86 -10.99 15.41
CA GLY A 57 3.12 -11.81 16.36
C GLY A 57 2.19 -10.95 17.23
N PRO A 58 1.20 -11.55 17.93
CA PRO A 58 0.30 -10.82 18.83
C PRO A 58 1.05 -9.95 19.84
N GLY A 59 0.78 -8.65 19.84
CA GLY A 59 1.40 -7.68 20.76
C GLY A 59 2.88 -7.34 20.49
N SER A 60 3.49 -7.86 19.42
CA SER A 60 4.89 -7.61 19.06
C SER A 60 5.08 -6.47 18.05
N SER A 61 6.32 -6.02 17.85
CA SER A 61 6.72 -5.11 16.78
C SER A 61 6.79 -5.81 15.42
N LEU A 62 6.87 -5.03 14.33
CA LEU A 62 7.20 -5.56 13.01
C LEU A 62 8.64 -6.10 12.99
N GLU A 63 8.82 -7.34 12.57
CA GLU A 63 10.11 -7.96 12.31
C GLU A 63 10.32 -8.14 10.81
N TRP A 64 11.47 -7.71 10.28
CA TRP A 64 11.82 -7.89 8.87
C TRP A 64 12.13 -9.36 8.55
N ILE A 65 11.60 -9.86 7.44
CA ILE A 65 11.82 -11.23 6.95
C ILE A 65 12.68 -11.25 5.69
N TYR A 66 12.34 -10.43 4.70
CA TYR A 66 12.87 -10.54 3.33
C TYR A 66 12.71 -9.24 2.52
N ARG A 67 13.42 -9.13 1.39
CA ARG A 67 13.32 -8.05 0.39
C ARG A 67 13.01 -8.58 -1.02
#